data_AF-A0A348S0A8-F1
#
_entry.id   AF-A0A348S0A8-F1
#
_cell.length_a   1.000
_cell.length_b   1.000
_cell.length_c   1.000
_cell.angle_alpha   90.00
_cell.angle_beta   90.00
_cell.angle_gamma   90.00
#
_symmetry.space_group_name_H-M   'P 1'
#
loop_
_entity.id
_entity.type
_entity.pdbx_description
1 polymer ?
#
loop_
_entity_poly.entity_id
_entity_poly.type
_entity_poly.pdbx_seq_one_letter_code
_entity_poly.pdbx_strand_id
1 'polypeptide(L)'
;EWVPFMEELNRLTLKIKNPSAARYRLYWGAFEKVYSSEALSQGVNLAADFPENPFSEAFRKVDQAVATKQAYETRQIKQIFHGPEGRADKEMAAALTEKTREPLVSAIRDAFQPVVHSIRIVSE
;
A
#
# COMPACT_ATOMS: atom_id res chain seq x y z
N GLU A 1 -19.21 -5.33 -11.83
CA GLU A 1 -19.25 -5.66 -10.39
C GLU A 1 -17.91 -5.25 -9.80
N TRP A 2 -17.89 -4.50 -8.71
CA TRP A 2 -16.64 -4.04 -8.08
C TRP A 2 -16.15 -5.12 -7.12
N VAL A 3 -14.83 -5.36 -7.09
CA VAL A 3 -14.23 -6.31 -6.13
C VAL A 3 -14.47 -5.80 -4.70
N PRO A 4 -14.95 -6.63 -3.76
CA PRO A 4 -15.15 -6.26 -2.34
C PRO A 4 -13.80 -6.13 -1.61
N PHE A 5 -13.01 -5.13 -2.00
CA PHE A 5 -11.61 -5.00 -1.65
C PHE A 5 -11.38 -4.85 -0.14
N MET A 6 -12.20 -4.07 0.55
CA MET A 6 -12.05 -3.84 1.99
C MET A 6 -12.49 -5.04 2.81
N GLU A 7 -13.45 -5.82 2.31
CA GLU A 7 -13.97 -7.01 2.95
C GLU A 7 -13.06 -8.23 2.71
N GLU A 8 -12.39 -8.29 1.56
CA GLU A 8 -11.65 -9.49 1.14
C GLU A 8 -10.12 -9.35 1.16
N LEU A 9 -9.59 -8.16 0.88
CA LEU A 9 -8.15 -7.99 0.55
C LEU A 9 -7.42 -7.00 1.46
N ASN A 10 -8.11 -6.00 2.01
CA ASN A 10 -7.52 -4.97 2.85
C ASN A 10 -8.14 -4.94 4.26
N ARG A 11 -7.80 -5.96 5.07
CA ARG A 11 -8.38 -6.18 6.40
C ARG A 11 -7.36 -6.01 7.51
N LEU A 12 -7.37 -4.85 8.17
CA LEU A 12 -6.71 -4.67 9.47
C LEU A 12 -7.78 -4.63 10.55
N THR A 13 -8.19 -5.81 11.02
CA THR A 13 -9.32 -5.92 11.96
C THR A 13 -8.87 -5.71 13.40
N LEU A 14 -9.49 -4.73 14.09
CA LEU A 14 -9.38 -4.57 15.53
C LEU A 14 -10.58 -5.19 16.23
N LYS A 15 -10.32 -5.98 17.26
CA LYS A 15 -11.34 -6.56 18.14
C LYS A 15 -10.95 -6.40 19.61
N ILE A 16 -11.86 -5.87 20.42
CA ILE A 16 -11.70 -5.79 21.88
C ILE A 16 -12.50 -6.93 22.51
N LYS A 17 -11.87 -7.69 23.41
CA LYS A 17 -12.54 -8.74 24.18
C LYS A 17 -13.03 -8.15 25.51
N ASN A 18 -14.25 -8.49 25.89
CA ASN A 18 -14.87 -8.08 27.16
C ASN A 18 -14.79 -6.55 27.40
N PRO A 19 -15.33 -5.71 26.51
CA PRO A 19 -15.34 -4.27 26.72
C PRO A 19 -16.08 -3.92 28.02
N SER A 20 -15.48 -3.05 28.84
CA SER A 20 -16.07 -2.55 30.09
C SER A 20 -16.86 -1.25 29.94
N ALA A 21 -16.60 -0.47 28.89
CA ALA A 21 -17.33 0.73 28.53
C ALA A 21 -18.24 0.50 27.32
N ALA A 22 -19.32 1.30 27.22
CA ALA A 22 -20.27 1.25 26.11
C ALA A 22 -19.67 1.76 24.79
N ARG A 23 -18.69 2.67 24.87
CA ARG A 23 -18.01 3.27 23.72
C ARG A 23 -16.53 3.42 23.97
N TYR A 24 -15.79 3.48 22.87
CA TYR A 24 -14.36 3.74 22.90
C TYR A 24 -14.00 4.72 21.79
N ARG A 25 -13.16 5.68 22.12
CA ARG A 25 -12.45 6.49 21.14
C ARG A 25 -11.14 5.83 20.80
N LEU A 26 -10.98 5.53 19.53
CA LEU A 26 -9.75 5.01 18.97
C LEU A 26 -8.99 6.13 18.28
N TYR A 27 -7.68 6.16 18.50
CA TYR A 27 -6.72 7.04 17.84
C TYR A 27 -5.71 6.20 17.08
N TRP A 28 -5.45 6.57 15.84
CA TRP A 28 -4.44 5.94 15.00
C TRP A 28 -3.66 6.99 14.22
N GLY A 29 -2.44 7.28 14.68
CA GLY A 29 -1.71 8.48 14.24
C GLY A 29 -2.43 9.75 14.67
N ALA A 30 -2.66 10.67 13.74
CA ALA A 30 -3.39 11.91 13.96
C ALA A 30 -4.92 11.77 13.83
N PHE A 31 -5.42 10.59 13.47
CA PHE A 31 -6.83 10.36 13.19
C PHE A 31 -7.52 9.67 14.35
N GLU A 32 -8.83 9.90 14.49
CA GLU A 32 -9.64 9.28 15.53
C GLU A 32 -11.04 8.89 15.04
N LYS A 33 -11.62 7.88 15.69
CA LYS A 33 -13.00 7.43 15.46
C LYS A 33 -13.57 6.82 16.74
N VAL A 34 -14.86 7.04 16.98
CA VAL A 34 -15.56 6.43 18.13
C VAL A 34 -16.35 5.21 17.67
N TYR A 35 -16.24 4.13 18.42
CA TYR A 35 -16.96 2.87 18.19
C TYR A 35 -17.77 2.47 19.41
N SER A 36 -18.82 1.66 19.18
CA SER A 36 -19.54 0.99 20.27
C SER A 36 -18.79 -0.27 20.73
N SER A 37 -19.08 -0.72 21.96
CA SER A 37 -18.62 -2.01 22.48
C SER A 37 -18.97 -3.19 21.58
N GLU A 38 -20.17 -3.18 20.99
CA GLU A 38 -20.68 -4.26 20.14
C GLU A 38 -19.88 -4.33 18.85
N ALA A 39 -19.67 -3.18 18.18
CA ALA A 39 -18.88 -3.11 16.96
C ALA A 39 -17.45 -3.60 17.18
N LEU A 40 -16.80 -3.14 18.25
CA LEU A 40 -15.44 -3.57 18.61
C LEU A 40 -15.39 -5.04 19.05
N SER A 41 -16.48 -5.59 19.59
CA SER A 41 -16.57 -7.02 19.94
C SER A 41 -16.75 -7.90 18.70
N GLN A 42 -17.47 -7.42 17.68
CA GLN A 42 -17.61 -8.11 16.40
C GLN A 42 -16.31 -8.03 15.58
N GLY A 43 -15.64 -6.88 15.64
CA GLY A 43 -14.40 -6.58 14.92
C GLY A 43 -14.65 -5.52 13.86
N VAL A 44 -13.82 -4.48 13.84
CA VAL A 44 -13.91 -3.37 12.88
C VAL A 44 -12.67 -3.35 11.99
N ASN A 45 -12.84 -3.07 10.69
CA ASN A 45 -11.71 -2.98 9.77
C ASN A 45 -11.13 -1.55 9.78
N LEU A 46 -10.00 -1.38 10.45
CA LEU A 46 -9.33 -0.09 10.56
C LEU A 46 -8.86 0.44 9.20
N ALA A 47 -8.47 -0.43 8.27
CA ALA A 47 -8.01 0.00 6.96
C ALA A 47 -9.14 0.61 6.10
N ALA A 48 -10.40 0.20 6.34
CA ALA A 48 -11.57 0.79 5.70
C ALA A 48 -12.02 2.09 6.41
N ASP A 49 -11.91 2.12 7.74
CA ASP A 49 -12.38 3.24 8.55
C ASP A 49 -11.42 4.43 8.59
N PHE A 50 -10.14 4.21 8.33
CA PHE A 50 -9.06 5.21 8.33
C PHE A 50 -8.39 5.25 6.95
N PRO A 51 -8.98 5.95 5.96
CA PRO A 51 -8.44 6.04 4.60
C PRO A 51 -7.07 6.72 4.59
N GLU A 52 -6.88 7.71 5.47
CA GLU A 52 -5.57 8.18 5.87
C GLU A 52 -5.20 7.55 7.21
N ASN A 53 -4.00 6.99 7.27
CA ASN A 53 -3.49 6.30 8.44
C ASN A 53 -1.94 6.36 8.42
N PRO A 54 -1.26 5.89 9.48
CA PRO A 54 0.19 5.96 9.56
C PRO A 54 0.96 5.31 8.39
N PHE A 55 0.34 4.39 7.64
CA PHE A 55 0.96 3.75 6.49
C PHE A 55 0.85 4.58 5.20
N SER A 56 -0.07 5.55 5.11
CA SER A 56 -0.42 6.23 3.85
C SER A 56 0.79 6.89 3.17
N GLU A 57 1.64 7.59 3.94
CA GLU A 57 2.85 8.23 3.40
C GLU A 57 3.88 7.21 2.88
N ALA A 58 4.15 6.16 3.66
CA ALA A 58 5.11 5.13 3.28
C ALA A 58 4.62 4.34 2.06
N PHE A 59 3.34 3.98 2.04
CA PHE A 59 2.71 3.30 0.91
C PHE A 59 2.79 4.15 -0.36
N ARG A 60 2.53 5.47 -0.27
CA ARG A 60 2.63 6.36 -1.43
C ARG A 60 4.02 6.41 -2.03
N LYS A 61 5.08 6.37 -1.21
CA LYS A 61 6.47 6.31 -1.71
C LYS A 61 6.73 5.04 -2.51
N VAL A 62 6.24 3.89 -2.01
CA VAL A 62 6.33 2.62 -2.73
C VAL A 62 5.55 2.69 -4.04
N ASP A 63 4.31 3.16 -4.01
CA ASP A 63 3.45 3.31 -5.20
C ASP A 63 4.10 4.18 -6.29
N GLN A 64 4.69 5.31 -5.90
CA GLN A 64 5.41 6.21 -6.82
C GLN A 64 6.66 5.56 -7.42
N ALA A 65 7.42 4.80 -6.64
CA ALA A 65 8.58 4.06 -7.13
C ALA A 65 8.17 2.96 -8.13
N VAL A 66 7.08 2.25 -7.84
CA VAL A 66 6.49 1.25 -8.73
C VAL A 66 6.00 1.90 -10.03
N ALA A 67 5.27 3.01 -9.94
CA ALA A 67 4.76 3.74 -11.10
C ALA A 67 5.90 4.21 -12.01
N THR A 68 6.99 4.73 -11.42
CA THR A 68 8.18 5.16 -12.17
C THR A 68 8.81 3.99 -12.94
N LYS A 69 8.99 2.84 -12.29
CA LYS A 69 9.47 1.61 -12.93
C LYS A 69 8.52 1.16 -14.06
N GLN A 70 7.22 1.12 -13.80
CA GLN A 70 6.23 0.67 -14.78
C GLN A 70 6.14 1.61 -16.00
N ALA A 71 6.32 2.92 -15.81
CA ALA A 71 6.40 3.88 -16.92
C ALA A 71 7.61 3.57 -17.83
N TYR A 72 8.77 3.27 -17.22
CA TYR A 72 9.94 2.84 -17.98
C TYR A 72 9.73 1.50 -18.68
N GLU A 73 9.19 0.49 -17.99
CA GLU A 73 8.89 -0.83 -18.58
C GLU A 73 7.89 -0.72 -19.73
N THR A 74 6.90 0.17 -19.63
CA THR A 74 5.98 0.46 -20.72
C THR A 74 6.72 0.98 -21.95
N ARG A 75 7.67 1.91 -21.78
CA ARG A 75 8.54 2.37 -22.87
C ARG A 75 9.44 1.25 -23.40
N GLN A 76 10.08 0.48 -22.51
CA GLN A 76 10.94 -0.64 -22.85
C GLN A 76 10.21 -1.62 -23.77
N ILE A 77 9.02 -2.07 -23.38
CA ILE A 77 8.22 -2.99 -24.17
C ILE A 77 7.65 -2.32 -25.42
N LYS A 78 6.90 -1.23 -25.27
CA LYS A 78 6.07 -0.70 -26.37
C LYS A 78 6.88 0.06 -27.42
N GLN A 79 8.01 0.65 -27.04
CA GLN A 79 8.81 1.49 -27.93
C GLN A 79 10.14 0.83 -28.31
N ILE A 80 10.91 0.33 -27.35
CA ILE A 80 12.27 -0.17 -27.63
C ILE A 80 12.21 -1.58 -28.25
N PHE A 81 11.54 -2.53 -27.59
CA PHE A 81 11.50 -3.92 -28.07
C PHE A 81 10.71 -4.08 -29.37
N HIS A 82 9.67 -3.27 -29.57
CA HIS A 82 8.88 -3.26 -30.81
C HIS A 82 9.36 -2.20 -31.83
N GLY A 83 10.43 -1.46 -31.49
CA GLY A 83 11.04 -0.42 -32.33
C GLY A 83 12.25 -0.89 -33.12
N PRO A 84 12.99 0.04 -33.74
CA PRO A 84 14.18 -0.28 -34.55
C PRO A 84 15.25 -1.06 -33.79
N GLU A 85 15.53 -0.70 -32.53
CA GLU A 85 16.55 -1.32 -31.69
C GLU A 85 16.22 -2.79 -31.43
N GLY A 86 14.99 -3.08 -31.01
CA GLY A 86 14.54 -4.45 -30.79
C GLY A 86 14.41 -5.26 -32.08
N ARG A 87 14.17 -4.64 -33.24
CA ARG A 87 14.19 -5.34 -34.53
C ARG A 87 15.60 -5.69 -34.99
N ALA A 88 16.57 -4.83 -34.68
CA ALA A 88 17.97 -5.06 -35.03
C ALA A 88 18.60 -6.15 -34.15
N ASP A 89 18.43 -6.04 -32.83
CA ASP A 89 18.96 -7.01 -31.88
C ASP A 89 18.16 -6.97 -30.57
N LYS A 90 17.31 -7.98 -30.36
CA LYS A 90 16.45 -8.09 -29.16
C LYS A 90 17.26 -8.32 -27.90
N GLU A 91 18.32 -9.12 -27.98
CA GLU A 91 19.12 -9.49 -26.81
C GLU A 91 19.93 -8.29 -26.34
N MET A 92 20.55 -7.56 -27.26
CA MET A 92 21.25 -6.32 -26.94
C MET A 92 20.30 -5.24 -26.40
N ALA A 93 19.12 -5.06 -27.02
CA ALA A 93 18.13 -4.12 -26.54
C ALA A 93 17.65 -4.46 -25.12
N ALA A 94 17.43 -5.74 -24.81
CA ALA A 94 17.10 -6.20 -23.47
C ALA A 94 18.25 -5.90 -22.49
N ALA A 95 19.49 -6.30 -22.81
CA ALA A 95 20.65 -6.09 -21.94
C ALA A 95 20.89 -4.62 -21.62
N LEU A 96 20.70 -3.71 -22.59
CA LEU A 96 20.85 -2.27 -22.39
C LEU A 96 19.74 -1.67 -21.52
N THR A 97 18.49 -2.08 -21.75
CA THR A 97 17.34 -1.55 -21.02
C THR A 97 17.29 -2.05 -19.58
N GLU A 98 17.74 -3.28 -19.32
CA GLU A 98 17.84 -3.81 -17.95
C GLU A 98 18.78 -3.01 -17.06
N LYS A 99 19.88 -2.46 -17.60
CA LYS A 99 20.78 -1.57 -16.84
C LYS A 99 20.08 -0.30 -16.33
N THR A 100 19.05 0.17 -17.04
CA THR A 100 18.24 1.32 -16.59
C THR A 100 17.12 0.88 -15.66
N ARG A 101 16.56 -0.32 -15.87
CA ARG A 101 15.48 -0.88 -15.04
C ARG A 101 15.96 -1.28 -13.64
N GLU A 102 17.17 -1.78 -13.51
CA GLU A 102 17.71 -2.31 -12.24
C GLU A 102 17.76 -1.26 -11.11
N PRO A 103 18.24 -0.01 -11.32
CA PRO A 103 18.12 1.04 -10.30
C PRO A 103 16.68 1.34 -9.88
N LEU A 104 15.71 1.25 -10.81
CA LEU A 104 14.29 1.48 -10.49
C LEU A 104 13.72 0.34 -9.62
N VAL A 105 14.21 -0.89 -9.80
CA VAL A 105 13.88 -2.01 -8.91
C VAL A 105 14.50 -1.79 -7.52
N SER A 106 15.75 -1.31 -7.44
CA SER A 106 16.37 -0.97 -6.16
C SER A 106 15.58 0.10 -5.42
N ALA A 107 15.19 1.17 -6.11
CA ALA A 107 14.41 2.26 -5.53
C ALA A 107 13.09 1.79 -4.89
N ILE A 108 12.44 0.77 -5.46
CA ILE A 108 11.26 0.16 -4.85
C ILE A 108 11.63 -0.53 -3.54
N ARG A 109 12.69 -1.35 -3.53
CA ARG A 109 13.16 -2.03 -2.30
C ARG A 109 13.52 -1.02 -1.22
N ASP A 110 14.19 0.07 -1.60
CA ASP A 110 14.59 1.13 -0.67
C ASP A 110 13.37 1.91 -0.14
N ALA A 111 12.29 2.02 -0.92
CA ALA A 111 11.05 2.65 -0.48
C ALA A 111 10.25 1.80 0.53
N PHE A 112 10.44 0.48 0.55
CA PHE A 112 9.80 -0.44 1.51
C PHE A 112 10.42 -0.30 2.91
N GLN A 113 10.01 0.74 3.62
CA GLN A 113 10.44 1.00 5.00
C GLN A 113 9.38 0.56 6.01
N PRO A 114 9.79 0.01 7.17
CA PRO A 114 8.85 -0.33 8.23
C PRO A 114 8.21 0.95 8.80
N VAL A 115 6.91 0.88 9.07
CA VAL A 115 6.16 1.95 9.75
C VAL A 115 5.89 1.52 11.17
N VAL A 116 6.50 2.23 12.14
CA VAL A 116 6.17 2.07 13.55
C VAL A 116 5.00 2.98 13.90
N HIS A 117 3.94 2.42 14.43
CA HIS A 117 2.76 3.17 14.83
C HIS A 117 2.14 2.58 16.11
N SER A 118 1.29 3.37 16.77
CA SER A 118 0.49 2.94 17.91
C SER A 118 -0.98 3.20 17.65
N ILE A 119 -1.82 2.30 18.15
CA ILE A 119 -3.26 2.52 18.27
C ILE A 119 -3.54 2.79 19.74
N ARG A 120 -4.11 3.95 20.05
CA ARG A 120 -4.50 4.31 21.42
C ARG A 120 -6.02 4.22 21.53
N ILE A 121 -6.50 3.59 22.60
CA ILE A 121 -7.92 3.35 22.83
C ILE A 121 -8.27 3.93 24.19
N VAL A 122 -9.33 4.73 24.25
CA VAL A 122 -9.83 5.36 25.47
C VAL A 122 -11.29 5.02 25.62
N SER A 123 -11.68 4.51 26.79
CA SER A 123 -13.09 4.33 27.15
C SER A 123 -13.79 5.67 27.28
N GLU A 124 -15.00 5.77 26.73
CA GLU A 124 -15.92 6.89 26.93
C GLU A 124 -17.09 6.49 27.83
#